data_AF-A0A967ZPJ2-F1
#
_entry.id   AF-A0A967ZPJ2-F1
#
_cell.length_a   1.000
_cell.length_b   1.000
_cell.length_c   1.000
_cell.angle_alpha   90.00
_cell.angle_beta   90.00
_cell.angle_gamma   90.00
#
_symmetry.space_group_name_H-M   'P 1'
#
loop_
_entity.id
_entity.type
_entity.pdbx_description
1 polymer ?
#
loop_
_entity_poly.entity_id
_entity_poly.type
_entity_poly.pdbx_seq_one_letter_code
_entity_poly.pdbx_strand_id
1 'polypeptide(L)'
;MPGVYRRRIHLRAEAGGRLTGELEDDFHHFRVELDHDGEMITHVAGFGVRAPWTTCLDAGDPLRMLLGTRVRTGPAALRGLDARQNCTHMFDLAGLLVAHGGRGGLGDRVYDIAIDDADPATGERVARLWRDGDALLEWRLRDREILSPGEWRDA
;
A
#
# COMPACT_ATOMS: atom_id res chain seq x y z
N MET A 1 -20.25 -20.56 -4.85
CA MET A 1 -19.55 -19.59 -5.72
C MET A 1 -18.22 -19.29 -5.07
N PRO A 2 -17.10 -19.31 -5.81
CA PRO A 2 -15.81 -18.90 -5.25
C PRO A 2 -15.89 -17.46 -4.72
N GLY A 3 -15.16 -17.19 -3.64
CA GLY A 3 -15.03 -15.87 -3.03
C GLY A 3 -14.07 -14.97 -3.81
N VAL A 4 -14.01 -13.71 -3.40
CA VAL A 4 -13.07 -12.71 -3.94
C VAL A 4 -12.51 -11.90 -2.77
N TYR A 5 -11.19 -11.97 -2.59
CA TYR A 5 -10.47 -11.07 -1.69
C TYR A 5 -10.45 -9.66 -2.26
N ARG A 6 -10.72 -8.67 -1.43
CA ARG A 6 -10.72 -7.26 -1.84
C ARG A 6 -9.82 -6.42 -0.94
N ARG A 7 -9.08 -5.51 -1.57
CA ARG A 7 -8.31 -4.47 -0.87
C ARG A 7 -8.47 -3.14 -1.58
N ARG A 8 -8.61 -2.08 -0.80
CA ARG A 8 -8.49 -0.70 -1.26
C ARG A 8 -7.32 -0.03 -0.57
N ILE A 9 -6.54 0.72 -1.33
CA ILE A 9 -5.57 1.69 -0.82
C ILE A 9 -6.00 3.06 -1.29
N HIS A 10 -6.21 4.00 -0.37
CA HIS A 10 -6.58 5.37 -0.68
C HIS A 10 -5.51 6.31 -0.12
N LEU A 11 -4.87 7.07 -1.00
CA LEU A 11 -3.88 8.07 -0.64
C LEU A 11 -4.46 9.45 -0.96
N ARG A 12 -4.31 10.38 -0.05
CA ARG A 12 -4.75 11.77 -0.19
C ARG A 12 -3.60 12.70 0.10
N ALA A 13 -3.43 13.70 -0.75
CA ALA A 13 -2.56 14.85 -0.51
C ALA A 13 -3.40 16.12 -0.43
N GLU A 14 -3.22 16.87 0.65
CA GLU A 14 -3.95 18.10 0.95
C GLU A 14 -3.00 19.31 0.93
N ALA A 15 -3.60 20.50 0.85
CA ALA A 15 -2.83 21.73 0.93
C ALA A 15 -2.07 21.82 2.25
N GLY A 16 -0.88 22.45 2.22
CA GLY A 16 -0.02 22.56 3.40
C GLY A 16 0.82 21.31 3.72
N GLY A 17 0.89 20.33 2.80
CA GLY A 17 1.80 19.19 2.91
C GLY A 17 1.28 18.04 3.78
N ARG A 18 -0.03 18.05 4.11
CA ARG A 18 -0.68 16.95 4.82
C ARG A 18 -0.99 15.80 3.87
N LEU A 19 -0.62 14.60 4.27
CA LEU A 19 -0.85 13.36 3.55
C LEU A 19 -1.58 12.37 4.44
N THR A 20 -2.59 11.69 3.90
CA THR A 20 -3.28 10.58 4.58
C THR A 20 -3.35 9.38 3.66
N GLY A 21 -2.97 8.21 4.17
CA GLY A 21 -3.04 6.94 3.46
C GLY A 21 -3.87 5.96 4.26
N GLU A 22 -4.80 5.27 3.62
CA GLU A 22 -5.61 4.22 4.22
C GLU A 22 -5.48 2.94 3.39
N LEU A 23 -5.39 1.81 4.07
CA LEU A 23 -5.47 0.48 3.47
C LEU A 23 -6.57 -0.28 4.19
N GLU A 24 -7.55 -0.76 3.44
CA GLU A 24 -8.61 -1.61 3.96
C GLU A 24 -8.74 -2.90 3.13
N ASP A 25 -8.83 -4.03 3.81
CA ASP A 25 -9.20 -5.33 3.27
C ASP A 25 -10.06 -6.11 4.28
N ASP A 26 -10.37 -7.37 3.95
CA ASP A 26 -11.22 -8.24 4.76
C ASP A 26 -10.78 -8.35 6.24
N PHE A 27 -9.49 -8.20 6.53
CA PHE A 27 -8.92 -8.38 7.88
C PHE A 27 -8.22 -7.14 8.42
N HIS A 28 -7.81 -6.21 7.56
CA HIS A 28 -6.96 -5.08 7.90
C HIS A 28 -7.65 -3.77 7.58
N HIS A 29 -7.53 -2.81 8.49
CA HIS A 29 -7.78 -1.40 8.22
C HIS A 29 -6.67 -0.60 8.92
N PHE A 30 -5.78 -0.02 8.14
CA PHE A 30 -4.68 0.82 8.60
C PHE A 30 -4.82 2.23 8.07
N ARG A 31 -4.38 3.20 8.87
CA ARG A 31 -4.22 4.59 8.46
C ARG A 31 -2.81 5.07 8.78
N VAL A 32 -2.20 5.80 7.85
CA VAL A 32 -0.95 6.53 8.04
C VAL A 32 -1.21 8.00 7.75
N GLU A 33 -0.75 8.87 8.63
CA GLU A 33 -0.78 10.32 8.48
C GLU A 33 0.66 10.83 8.46
N LEU A 34 0.96 11.70 7.49
CA LEU A 34 2.25 12.38 7.38
C LEU A 34 2.01 13.86 7.14
N ASP A 35 2.88 14.72 7.69
CA ASP A 35 2.97 16.12 7.27
C ASP A 35 4.38 16.40 6.75
N HIS A 36 4.53 17.31 5.79
CA HIS A 36 5.82 17.75 5.25
C HIS A 36 5.88 19.25 4.99
N ASP A 37 7.08 19.83 5.06
CA ASP A 37 7.32 21.26 4.79
C ASP A 37 7.57 21.59 3.31
N GLY A 38 7.54 20.56 2.45
CA GLY A 38 7.82 20.66 1.02
C GLY A 38 9.10 19.95 0.61
N GLU A 39 9.99 19.67 1.56
CA GLU A 39 11.18 18.85 1.34
C GLU A 39 11.23 17.66 2.32
N MET A 40 10.93 17.89 3.60
CA MET A 40 11.13 16.95 4.68
C MET A 40 9.82 16.57 5.37
N ILE A 41 9.73 15.33 5.82
CA ILE A 41 8.64 14.85 6.67
C ILE A 41 8.81 15.43 8.07
N THR A 42 7.80 16.16 8.55
CA THR A 42 7.81 16.85 9.84
C THR A 42 6.95 16.16 10.89
N HIS A 43 6.02 15.32 10.47
CA HIS A 43 5.15 14.55 11.36
C HIS A 43 4.78 13.19 10.74
N VAL A 44 4.61 12.18 11.61
CA VAL A 44 4.27 10.81 11.24
C VAL A 44 3.39 10.19 12.33
N ALA A 45 2.27 9.59 11.93
CA ALA A 45 1.45 8.76 12.80
C ALA A 45 0.90 7.55 12.03
N GLY A 46 0.83 6.40 12.69
CA GLY A 46 0.23 5.18 12.15
C GLY A 46 -0.83 4.63 13.10
N PHE A 47 -1.92 4.11 12.53
CA PHE A 47 -3.08 3.61 13.26
C PHE A 47 -3.51 2.25 12.70
N GLY A 48 -3.64 1.25 13.56
CA GLY A 48 -4.35 0.01 13.26
C GLY A 48 -5.81 0.12 13.68
N VAL A 49 -6.70 0.49 12.76
CA VAL A 49 -8.14 0.62 13.02
C VAL A 49 -8.79 -0.75 13.18
N ARG A 50 -8.41 -1.69 12.31
CA ARG A 50 -8.76 -3.12 12.40
C ARG A 50 -7.51 -3.91 12.07
N ALA A 51 -7.06 -4.75 12.99
CA ALA A 51 -5.90 -5.58 12.74
C ALA A 51 -6.06 -6.95 13.40
N PRO A 52 -5.60 -8.02 12.75
CA PRO A 52 -5.72 -9.38 13.28
C PRO A 52 -4.74 -9.66 14.43
N TRP A 53 -3.69 -8.85 14.59
CA TRP A 53 -2.63 -9.06 15.58
C TRP A 53 -2.28 -7.77 16.31
N THR A 54 -1.91 -7.88 17.59
CA THR A 54 -1.48 -6.74 18.43
C THR A 54 -0.21 -6.08 17.90
N THR A 55 0.72 -6.85 17.35
CA THR A 55 1.95 -6.31 16.71
C THR A 55 1.66 -5.36 15.56
N CYS A 56 0.47 -5.45 14.94
CA CYS A 56 0.05 -4.52 13.91
C CYS A 56 -0.52 -3.21 14.46
N LEU A 57 -1.04 -3.22 15.69
CA LEU A 57 -1.51 -2.01 16.38
C LEU A 57 -0.31 -1.16 16.81
N ASP A 58 0.75 -1.81 17.29
CA ASP A 58 1.97 -1.15 17.77
C ASP A 58 2.91 -0.71 16.63
N ALA A 59 2.61 -1.07 15.38
CA ALA A 59 3.42 -0.74 14.21
C ALA A 59 3.42 0.76 13.83
N GLY A 60 2.62 1.59 14.50
CA GLY A 60 2.64 3.04 14.30
C GLY A 60 3.91 3.71 14.85
N ASP A 61 4.45 3.22 15.96
CA ASP A 61 5.61 3.83 16.61
C ASP A 61 6.90 3.75 15.77
N PRO A 62 7.23 2.60 15.16
CA PRO A 62 8.43 2.48 14.32
C PRO A 62 8.40 3.38 13.09
N LEU A 63 7.22 3.78 12.56
CA LEU A 63 7.14 4.73 11.45
C LEU A 63 7.78 6.09 11.75
N ARG A 64 7.99 6.45 13.03
CA ARG A 64 8.74 7.66 13.40
C ARG A 64 10.14 7.74 12.79
N MET A 65 10.71 6.63 12.33
CA MET A 65 11.96 6.62 11.55
C MET A 65 11.88 7.46 10.26
N LEU A 66 10.68 7.80 9.79
CA LEU A 66 10.46 8.68 8.63
C LEU A 66 10.63 10.17 8.96
N LEU A 67 10.58 10.58 10.24
CA LEU A 67 10.75 11.98 10.62
C LEU A 67 12.12 12.52 10.18
N GLY A 68 12.11 13.69 9.53
CA GLY A 68 13.31 14.31 8.98
C GLY A 68 13.84 13.66 7.71
N THR A 69 13.18 12.62 7.18
CA THR A 69 13.51 12.08 5.86
C THR A 69 12.87 12.91 4.76
N ARG A 70 13.45 12.86 3.56
CA ARG A 70 12.93 13.59 2.40
C ARG A 70 11.65 12.95 1.88
N VAL A 71 10.70 13.78 1.49
CA VAL A 71 9.63 13.36 0.60
C VAL A 71 10.25 13.05 -0.77
N ARG A 72 10.01 11.84 -1.29
CA ARG A 72 10.64 11.35 -2.53
C ARG A 72 9.59 10.74 -3.44
N THR A 73 9.89 10.64 -4.72
CA THR A 73 9.10 9.86 -5.66
C THR A 73 9.57 8.40 -5.72
N GLY A 74 8.63 7.47 -5.87
CA GLY A 74 8.92 6.08 -6.23
C GLY A 74 9.48 5.19 -5.09
N PRO A 75 10.05 4.01 -5.44
CA PRO A 75 10.41 2.96 -4.48
C PRO A 75 11.51 3.35 -3.47
N ALA A 76 12.24 4.43 -3.77
CA ALA A 76 13.27 4.96 -2.87
C ALA A 76 12.69 5.62 -1.61
N ALA A 77 11.37 5.79 -1.53
CA ALA A 77 10.67 6.40 -0.39
C ALA A 77 10.98 5.73 0.96
N LEU A 78 11.21 4.41 0.97
CA LEU A 78 11.54 3.65 2.19
C LEU A 78 12.99 3.12 2.21
N ARG A 79 13.84 3.55 1.27
CA ARG A 79 15.19 3.01 1.13
C ARG A 79 16.03 3.28 2.38
N GLY A 80 16.60 2.22 2.94
CA GLY A 80 17.49 2.29 4.12
C GLY A 80 16.77 2.16 5.46
N LEU A 81 15.44 2.00 5.45
CA LEU A 81 14.64 1.77 6.64
C LEU A 81 14.48 0.27 6.91
N ASP A 82 14.49 -0.12 8.19
CA ASP A 82 14.32 -1.51 8.60
C ASP A 82 12.84 -1.90 8.62
N ALA A 83 12.40 -2.53 7.52
CA ALA A 83 11.03 -2.99 7.34
C ALA A 83 10.58 -3.99 8.42
N ARG A 84 11.51 -4.69 9.09
CA ARG A 84 11.19 -5.76 10.06
C ARG A 84 10.57 -5.23 11.36
N GLN A 85 10.68 -3.93 11.60
CA GLN A 85 10.11 -3.29 12.79
C GLN A 85 8.63 -2.93 12.62
N ASN A 86 8.09 -3.02 11.40
CA ASN A 86 6.71 -2.69 11.09
C ASN A 86 5.97 -3.92 10.56
N CYS A 87 4.64 -3.92 10.64
CA CYS A 87 3.88 -4.84 9.80
C CYS A 87 4.04 -4.41 8.33
N THR A 88 4.18 -5.37 7.41
CA THR A 88 4.39 -5.11 5.98
C THR A 88 3.33 -4.15 5.42
N HIS A 89 2.08 -4.32 5.84
CA HIS A 89 0.96 -3.48 5.38
C HIS A 89 1.14 -2.00 5.70
N MET A 90 1.48 -1.66 6.95
CA MET A 90 1.62 -0.27 7.36
C MET A 90 2.90 0.36 6.81
N PHE A 91 3.99 -0.41 6.73
CA PHE A 91 5.24 0.05 6.15
C PHE A 91 5.09 0.38 4.66
N ASP A 92 4.52 -0.54 3.87
CA ASP A 92 4.31 -0.33 2.44
C ASP A 92 3.33 0.82 2.18
N LEU A 93 2.28 0.95 3.00
CA LEU A 93 1.35 2.08 2.94
C LEU A 93 2.05 3.42 3.16
N ALA A 94 2.95 3.52 4.16
CA ALA A 94 3.73 4.72 4.39
C ALA A 94 4.63 5.06 3.19
N GLY A 95 5.26 4.07 2.57
CA GLY A 95 6.08 4.27 1.37
C GLY A 95 5.28 4.78 0.17
N LEU A 96 4.10 4.20 -0.06
CA LEU A 96 3.17 4.67 -1.09
C LEU A 96 2.73 6.11 -0.84
N LEU A 97 2.46 6.45 0.43
CA LEU A 97 2.03 7.79 0.82
C LEU A 97 3.15 8.84 0.62
N VAL A 98 4.38 8.54 1.05
CA VAL A 98 5.55 9.38 0.78
C VAL A 98 5.75 9.57 -0.73
N ALA A 99 5.67 8.49 -1.49
CA ALA A 99 5.78 8.53 -2.94
C ALA A 99 4.66 9.35 -3.61
N HIS A 100 3.47 9.37 -3.04
CA HIS A 100 2.34 10.19 -3.48
C HIS A 100 2.61 11.67 -3.22
N GLY A 101 3.00 12.05 -2.00
CA GLY A 101 3.36 13.43 -1.67
C GLY A 101 4.51 13.98 -2.53
N GLY A 102 5.53 13.15 -2.80
CA GLY A 102 6.69 13.56 -3.59
C GLY A 102 6.39 13.86 -5.05
N ARG A 103 5.23 13.42 -5.58
CA ARG A 103 4.80 13.79 -6.94
C ARG A 103 4.29 15.23 -7.03
N GLY A 104 4.08 15.92 -5.91
CA GLY A 104 3.83 17.37 -5.87
C GLY A 104 2.43 17.81 -6.32
N GLY A 105 1.44 16.92 -6.30
CA GLY A 105 0.05 17.21 -6.66
C GLY A 105 -0.90 17.06 -5.46
N LEU A 106 -1.95 17.89 -5.43
CA LEU A 106 -3.06 17.71 -4.49
C LEU A 106 -4.06 16.68 -5.03
N GLY A 107 -4.76 16.02 -4.11
CA GLY A 107 -5.88 15.14 -4.43
C GLY A 107 -5.65 13.68 -4.09
N ASP A 108 -6.60 12.88 -4.54
CA ASP A 108 -6.71 11.47 -4.20
C ASP A 108 -5.98 10.58 -5.22
N ARG A 109 -5.52 9.43 -4.74
CA ARG A 109 -5.09 8.28 -5.52
C ARG A 109 -5.70 7.04 -4.89
N VAL A 110 -6.47 6.29 -5.66
CA VAL A 110 -7.11 5.05 -5.21
C VAL A 110 -6.53 3.88 -5.97
N TYR A 111 -6.17 2.82 -5.25
CA TYR A 111 -5.89 1.51 -5.82
C TYR A 111 -6.91 0.53 -5.30
N ASP A 112 -7.64 -0.11 -6.21
CA ASP A 112 -8.56 -1.20 -5.88
C ASP A 112 -7.97 -2.51 -6.36
N ILE A 113 -8.01 -3.53 -5.52
CA ILE A 113 -7.47 -4.86 -5.78
C ILE A 113 -8.58 -5.88 -5.59
N ALA A 114 -8.66 -6.82 -6.53
CA ALA A 114 -9.50 -8.01 -6.39
C ALA A 114 -8.67 -9.25 -6.73
N ILE A 115 -8.74 -10.27 -5.88
CA ILE A 115 -8.12 -11.57 -6.14
C ILE A 115 -9.21 -12.62 -6.00
N ASP A 116 -9.51 -13.29 -7.10
CA ASP A 116 -10.49 -14.38 -7.12
C ASP A 116 -9.93 -15.58 -6.33
N ASP A 117 -10.79 -16.36 -5.69
CA ASP A 117 -10.39 -17.67 -5.18
C ASP A 117 -9.83 -18.54 -6.31
N ALA A 118 -8.93 -19.45 -5.97
CA ALA A 118 -8.39 -20.39 -6.93
C ALA A 118 -9.49 -21.29 -7.50
N ASP A 119 -9.49 -21.47 -8.82
CA ASP A 119 -10.29 -22.47 -9.50
C ASP A 119 -9.94 -23.85 -8.94
N PRO A 120 -10.89 -24.61 -8.38
CA PRO A 120 -10.59 -25.88 -7.71
C PRO A 120 -10.05 -26.98 -8.64
N ALA A 121 -10.29 -26.89 -9.95
CA ALA A 121 -9.84 -27.88 -10.92
C ALA A 121 -8.43 -27.57 -11.44
N THR A 122 -8.08 -26.29 -11.58
CA THR A 122 -6.83 -25.86 -12.21
C THR A 122 -5.83 -25.21 -11.25
N GLY A 123 -6.27 -24.83 -10.05
CA GLY A 123 -5.50 -24.05 -9.08
C GLY A 123 -5.19 -22.62 -9.52
N GLU A 124 -5.75 -22.15 -10.65
CA GLU A 124 -5.50 -20.80 -11.15
C GLU A 124 -6.38 -19.78 -10.47
N ARG A 125 -5.86 -18.57 -10.28
CA ARG A 125 -6.62 -17.41 -9.80
C ARG A 125 -6.31 -16.17 -10.63
N VAL A 126 -7.23 -15.21 -10.62
CA VAL A 126 -7.04 -13.93 -11.29
C VAL A 126 -6.90 -12.83 -10.25
N ALA A 127 -5.81 -12.07 -10.32
CA ALA A 127 -5.58 -10.86 -9.55
C ALA A 127 -5.73 -9.64 -10.45
N ARG A 128 -6.51 -8.64 -10.03
CA ARG A 128 -6.78 -7.42 -10.78
C ARG A 128 -6.45 -6.21 -9.92
N LEU A 129 -5.86 -5.20 -10.54
CA LEU A 129 -5.53 -3.91 -9.94
C LEU A 129 -6.12 -2.80 -10.81
N TRP A 130 -6.89 -1.92 -10.19
CA TRP A 130 -7.34 -0.66 -10.78
C TRP A 130 -6.66 0.49 -10.07
N ARG A 131 -6.38 1.56 -10.81
CA ARG A 131 -5.89 2.83 -10.29
C ARG A 131 -6.86 3.92 -10.70
N ASP A 132 -7.51 4.55 -9.72
CA ASP A 132 -8.57 5.54 -9.91
C ASP A 132 -9.70 5.05 -10.82
N GLY A 133 -10.03 3.76 -10.72
CA GLY A 133 -11.04 3.09 -11.54
C GLY A 133 -10.54 2.55 -12.88
N ASP A 134 -9.38 3.00 -13.36
CA ASP A 134 -8.79 2.50 -14.60
C ASP A 134 -8.06 1.17 -14.37
N ALA A 135 -8.32 0.16 -15.20
CA ALA A 135 -7.64 -1.12 -15.12
C ALA A 135 -6.14 -0.94 -15.39
N LEU A 136 -5.31 -1.34 -14.43
CA LEU A 136 -3.86 -1.18 -14.49
C LEU A 136 -3.15 -2.52 -14.72
N LEU A 137 -3.55 -3.57 -14.00
CA LEU A 137 -3.00 -4.91 -14.14
C LEU A 137 -4.09 -5.97 -14.05
N GLU A 138 -3.92 -7.04 -14.81
CA GLU A 138 -4.61 -8.31 -14.62
C GLU A 138 -3.59 -9.44 -14.74
N TRP A 139 -3.46 -10.24 -13.69
CA TRP A 139 -2.56 -11.37 -13.63
C TRP A 139 -3.34 -12.67 -13.46
N ARG A 140 -2.99 -13.66 -14.27
CA ARG A 140 -3.35 -15.07 -13.99
C ARG A 140 -2.22 -15.68 -13.21
N LEU A 141 -2.56 -16.32 -12.10
CA LEU A 141 -1.60 -16.85 -11.15
C LEU A 141 -1.89 -18.33 -10.92
N ARG A 142 -0.87 -19.14 -10.70
CA ARG A 142 -0.97 -20.45 -10.07
C ARG A 142 0.12 -20.54 -9.01
N ASP A 143 -0.28 -20.82 -7.77
CA ASP A 143 0.62 -20.77 -6.61
C ASP A 143 1.38 -19.44 -6.52
N ARG A 144 2.70 -19.46 -6.76
CA ARG A 144 3.59 -18.28 -6.74
C ARG A 144 3.99 -17.80 -8.14
N GLU A 145 3.52 -18.45 -9.19
CA GLU A 145 3.88 -18.15 -10.58
C GLU A 145 2.84 -17.23 -11.24
N ILE A 146 3.33 -16.23 -11.98
CA ILE A 146 2.50 -15.40 -12.85
C ILE A 146 2.43 -16.08 -14.22
N LEU A 147 1.28 -16.66 -14.54
CA LEU A 147 1.05 -17.35 -15.81
C LEU A 147 0.86 -16.38 -16.98
N SER A 148 0.25 -15.22 -16.72
CA SER A 148 0.07 -14.14 -17.70
C SER A 148 -0.06 -12.77 -17.03
N PRO A 149 0.35 -11.68 -17.70
CA PRO A 149 0.99 -11.66 -19.02
C PRO A 149 2.41 -12.23 -18.97
N GLY A 150 2.86 -12.82 -20.09
CA GLY A 150 4.08 -13.64 -20.13
C GLY A 150 5.37 -12.88 -19.77
N GLU A 151 5.36 -11.55 -19.87
CA GLU A 151 6.48 -10.68 -19.48
C GLU A 151 6.85 -10.78 -17.98
N TRP A 152 5.96 -11.29 -17.13
CA TRP A 152 6.19 -11.47 -15.69
C TRP A 152 6.42 -12.92 -15.27
N ARG A 153 6.44 -13.88 -16.21
CA ARG A 153 6.49 -15.31 -15.88
C ARG A 153 7.80 -15.73 -15.19
N ASP A 154 8.90 -15.05 -15.47
CA ASP A 154 10.25 -15.35 -14.97
C ASP A 154 10.86 -14.18 -14.15
N ALA A 155 10.04 -13.22 -13.71
CA ALA A 155 10.48 -11.99 -13.02
C ALA A 155 10.82 -12.19 -11.53
#